data_AF-A0A523FDQ7-F1
#
_entry.id   AF-A0A523FDQ7-F1
#
_cell.length_a   1.000
_cell.length_b   1.000
_cell.length_c   1.000
_cell.angle_alpha   90.00
_cell.angle_beta   90.00
_cell.angle_gamma   90.00
#
_symmetry.space_group_name_H-M   'P 1'
#
loop_
_entity.id
_entity.type
_entity.pdbx_description
1 polymer ?
#
loop_
_entity_poly.entity_id
_entity_poly.type
_entity_poly.pdbx_seq_one_letter_code
_entity_poly.pdbx_strand_id
1 'polypeptide(L)' 'SGKADGENNLLRNAPHTHHLLLAGTWSRPYSKEEAFFPLHALREDKYWPPVGRIDNVYGDRHLICSCPPMESYSEAAQ' A
#
# COMPACT_ATOMS: atom_id res chain seq x y z
N SER A 1 -23.17 -8.14 5.38
CA SER A 1 -23.78 -7.32 6.45
C SER A 1 -23.76 -5.82 6.16
N GLY A 2 -23.12 -5.32 5.08
CA GLY A 2 -23.18 -3.90 4.70
C GLY A 2 -22.50 -2.94 5.68
N LYS A 3 -21.66 -3.45 6.59
CA LYS A 3 -21.02 -2.66 7.66
C LYS A 3 -19.85 -1.80 7.19
N ALA A 4 -19.31 -2.08 6.00
CA ALA A 4 -18.26 -1.33 5.36
C ALA A 4 -18.57 -1.22 3.86
N ASP A 5 -18.06 -0.16 3.22
CA ASP A 5 -18.19 0.06 1.78
C ASP A 5 -17.58 -1.12 1.00
N GLY A 6 -18.19 -1.53 -0.11
CA GLY A 6 -17.74 -2.70 -0.90
C GLY A 6 -16.41 -2.50 -1.61
N GLU A 7 -16.11 -1.26 -2.00
CA GLU A 7 -14.97 -0.89 -2.84
C GLU A 7 -13.91 -0.09 -2.05
N ASN A 8 -14.32 0.68 -1.04
CA ASN A 8 -13.45 1.51 -0.23
C ASN A 8 -13.43 1.06 1.25
N ASN A 9 -12.77 -0.07 1.51
CA ASN A 9 -12.60 -0.62 2.86
C ASN A 9 -11.17 -1.05 3.16
N LEU A 10 -10.89 -1.44 4.41
CA LEU A 10 -9.58 -1.89 4.86
C LEU A 10 -8.98 -2.99 3.97
N LEU A 11 -9.77 -4.00 3.62
CA LEU A 11 -9.31 -5.19 2.89
C LEU A 11 -9.03 -4.90 1.40
N ARG A 12 -9.90 -4.10 0.77
CA ARG A 12 -9.72 -3.69 -0.65
C ARG A 12 -8.49 -2.83 -0.83
N ASN A 13 -8.19 -2.00 0.16
CA ASN A 13 -7.13 -1.01 0.09
C ASN A 13 -5.79 -1.48 0.69
N ALA A 14 -5.76 -2.65 1.33
CA ALA A 14 -4.52 -3.25 1.78
C ALA A 14 -3.60 -3.62 0.57
N PRO A 15 -2.28 -3.66 0.76
CA PRO A 15 -1.53 -3.25 1.95
C PRO A 15 -1.39 -1.72 2.07
N HIS A 16 -1.30 -1.22 3.31
CA HIS A 16 -1.08 0.21 3.59
C HIS A 16 0.40 0.50 3.83
N THR A 17 1.02 1.28 2.94
CA THR A 17 2.45 1.65 3.01
C THR A 17 2.68 2.84 3.94
N HIS A 18 3.90 3.01 4.44
CA HIS A 18 4.27 4.13 5.33
C HIS A 18 4.02 5.52 4.70
N HIS A 19 4.17 5.65 3.38
CA HIS A 19 3.84 6.89 2.65
C HIS A 19 2.39 7.36 2.89
N LEU A 20 1.43 6.42 2.99
CA LEU A 20 0.03 6.75 3.27
C LEU A 20 -0.20 7.25 4.71
N LEU A 21 0.66 6.85 5.65
CA LEU A 21 0.61 7.36 7.02
C LEU A 21 1.08 8.82 7.06
N LEU A 22 2.15 9.14 6.31
CA LEU A 22 2.73 10.49 6.20
C LEU A 22 1.90 11.45 5.35
N ALA A 23 1.00 10.94 4.50
CA ALA A 23 0.12 11.77 3.68
C ALA A 23 -0.71 12.74 4.54
N GLY A 24 -0.69 14.03 4.19
CA GLY A 24 -1.37 15.08 4.94
C GLY A 24 -2.90 14.97 4.93
N THR A 25 -3.49 14.35 3.90
CA THR A 25 -4.93 14.13 3.77
C THR A 25 -5.28 12.65 3.87
N TRP A 26 -6.45 12.35 4.45
CA TRP A 26 -6.96 11.00 4.59
C TRP A 26 -8.45 10.95 4.25
N SER A 27 -8.77 10.39 3.09
CA SER A 27 -10.12 10.37 2.51
C SER A 27 -10.81 9.01 2.62
N ARG A 28 -10.28 8.09 3.43
CA ARG A 28 -10.79 6.73 3.57
C ARG A 28 -11.83 6.67 4.70
N PRO A 29 -12.91 5.86 4.58
CA PRO A 29 -14.02 5.80 5.54
C PRO A 29 -13.69 4.97 6.80
N TYR A 30 -12.41 4.85 7.13
CA TYR A 30 -11.84 4.17 8.27
C TYR A 30 -10.58 4.92 8.68
N SER A 31 -10.16 4.82 9.92
CA SER A 31 -9.04 5.58 10.47
C SER A 31 -7.68 5.08 9.96
N LYS A 32 -6.65 5.93 10.08
CA LYS A 32 -5.25 5.51 9.90
C LYS A 32 -4.87 4.43 10.92
N GLU A 33 -5.37 4.53 12.15
CA GLU A 33 -5.07 3.54 13.19
C GLU A 33 -5.56 2.13 12.80
N GLU A 34 -6.80 2.01 12.31
CA GLU A 34 -7.34 0.74 11.81
C GLU A 34 -6.53 0.19 10.63
N ALA A 35 -5.96 1.06 9.79
CA ALA A 35 -5.16 0.66 8.63
C ALA A 35 -3.74 0.20 9.00
N PHE A 36 -3.07 0.92 9.91
CA PHE A 36 -1.65 0.70 10.20
C PHE A 36 -1.41 -0.14 11.46
N PHE A 37 -2.30 -0.04 12.45
CA PHE A 37 -2.16 -0.64 13.78
C PHE A 37 -3.45 -1.38 14.20
N PRO A 38 -3.97 -2.33 13.42
CA PRO A 38 -5.21 -3.05 13.74
C PRO A 38 -5.10 -3.91 15.02
N LEU A 39 -3.88 -4.18 15.49
CA LEU A 39 -3.59 -4.89 16.73
C LEU A 39 -2.62 -4.07 17.57
N HIS A 40 -2.81 -4.04 18.89
CA HIS A 40 -1.97 -3.26 19.80
C HIS A 40 -0.48 -3.65 19.70
N ALA A 41 -0.18 -4.95 19.55
CA ALA A 41 1.19 -5.45 19.44
C ALA A 41 1.96 -4.88 18.23
N LEU A 42 1.27 -4.46 17.17
CA LEU A 42 1.89 -3.92 15.95
C LEU A 42 2.40 -2.48 16.11
N ARG A 43 2.19 -1.84 17.27
CA ARG A 43 2.69 -0.49 17.54
C ARG A 43 4.19 -0.47 17.88
N GLU A 44 4.66 -1.52 18.55
CA GLU A 44 6.05 -1.65 18.99
C GLU A 44 6.93 -2.30 17.93
N ASP A 45 6.44 -3.38 17.31
CA ASP A 45 7.13 -4.10 16.24
C ASP A 45 6.28 -4.11 14.97
N LYS A 46 6.55 -3.13 14.10
CA LYS A 46 5.80 -2.91 12.87
C LYS A 46 6.62 -3.27 11.64
N TYR A 47 6.25 -4.35 10.97
CA TYR A 47 6.64 -4.54 9.58
C TYR A 47 5.84 -3.62 8.65
N TRP A 48 6.56 -2.88 7.81
CA TRP A 48 6.00 -1.98 6.81
C TRP A 48 5.99 -2.62 5.43
N PRO A 49 4.83 -2.73 4.77
CA PRO A 49 4.78 -3.08 3.37
C PRO A 49 5.59 -2.06 2.55
N PRO A 50 6.62 -2.49 1.79
CA PRO A 50 7.47 -1.57 1.05
C PRO A 50 6.75 -0.94 -0.15
N VAL A 51 5.75 -1.65 -0.71
CA VAL A 51 4.96 -1.23 -1.86
C VAL A 51 3.47 -1.48 -1.62
N GLY A 52 2.64 -0.80 -2.41
CA GLY A 52 1.19 -1.03 -2.43
C GLY A 52 0.81 -2.35 -3.09
N ARG A 53 -0.49 -2.51 -3.37
CA ARG A 53 -1.01 -3.69 -4.08
C ARG A 53 -0.40 -3.77 -5.48
N ILE A 54 0.12 -4.94 -5.84
CA ILE A 54 0.70 -5.19 -7.16
C ILE A 54 -0.39 -5.20 -8.23
N ASP A 55 -0.10 -4.56 -9.37
CA ASP A 55 -0.88 -4.70 -10.59
C ASP A 55 -0.36 -5.90 -11.40
N ASN A 56 -1.05 -7.03 -11.25
CA ASN A 56 -0.67 -8.26 -11.92
C ASN A 56 -0.88 -8.17 -13.45
N VAL A 57 -1.99 -7.58 -13.90
CA VAL A 57 -2.36 -7.54 -15.32
C VAL A 57 -1.39 -6.66 -16.11
N TYR A 58 -0.92 -5.56 -15.50
CA TYR A 58 0.12 -4.74 -16.11
C TYR A 58 1.40 -5.55 -16.33
N GLY A 59 1.84 -6.33 -15.34
CA GLY A 59 3.02 -7.19 -15.43
C GLY A 59 2.90 -8.24 -16.54
N ASP A 60 1.74 -8.91 -16.63
CA ASP A 60 1.49 -9.92 -17.67
C ASP A 60 1.52 -9.33 -19.09
N ARG A 61 1.13 -8.06 -19.24
CA ARG A 61 1.13 -7.33 -20.53
C ARG A 61 2.48 -6.70 -20.88
N HIS A 62 3.35 -6.46 -19.90
CA HIS A 62 4.65 -5.80 -20.07
C HIS A 62 5.75 -6.65 -19.44
N LEU A 63 6.01 -7.81 -20.04
CA LEU A 63 6.90 -8.81 -19.48
C LEU A 63 8.36 -8.32 -19.43
N ILE A 64 8.84 -8.01 -18.22
CA ILE A 64 10.22 -7.62 -17.93
C ILE A 64 10.77 -8.63 -16.90
N CYS A 65 11.64 -9.52 -17.36
CA CYS A 65 12.20 -10.62 -16.54
C CYS A 65 13.70 -10.45 -16.24
N SER A 66 14.27 -9.29 -16.56
CA SER A 66 15.63 -8.89 -16.21
C SER A 66 15.59 -7.55 -15.51
N CYS A 67 16.64 -7.21 -14.77
CA CYS A 67 16.75 -5.89 -14.16
C CYS A 67 16.64 -4.79 -15.23
N PRO A 68 15.74 -3.81 -15.07
CA PRO A 68 15.79 -2.57 -15.84
C PRO A 68 17.16 -1.88 -15.76
N PRO A 69 17.50 -1.02 -16.73
CA PRO A 69 18.67 -0.15 -16.65
C PRO A 69 18.67 0.69 -15.37
N MET A 70 19.85 1.07 -14.88
CA MET A 70 19.98 1.84 -13.64
C MET A 70 19.27 3.20 -13.71
N GLU A 71 19.23 3.79 -14.90
CA GLU A 71 18.55 5.04 -15.20
C GLU A 71 17.05 4.97 -14.85
N SER A 72 16.42 3.79 -14.98
CA SER A 72 15.01 3.58 -14.65
C SER A 72 14.70 3.71 -13.15
N TYR A 73 15.71 3.61 -12.28
CA TYR A 73 15.55 3.75 -10.84
C TYR A 73 15.82 5.19 -10.35
N SER A 74 16.34 6.07 -11.21
CA SER A 74 16.75 7.42 -10.81
C SER A 74 15.58 8.28 -10.31
N GLU A 75 14.38 8.12 -10.88
CA GLU A 75 13.17 8.83 -10.44
C GLU A 75 12.59 8.27 -9.13
N ALA A 76 12.75 6.99 -8.84
CA ALA A 76 12.23 6.36 -7.62
C ALA A 76 13.06 6.66 -6.36
N ALA A 77 14.26 7.23 -6.53
CA ALA A 77 15.19 7.56 -5.46
C ALA A 77 15.11 9.02 -4.98
N GLN A 78 14.24 9.84 -5.59
CA GLN A 78 13.90 11.20 -5.15
C GLN A 78 12.69 11.20 -4.21
#